data_AF-A0A5C3E2Z0-F1
#
_entry.id   AF-A0A5C3E2Z0-F1
#
_cell.length_a   1.000
_cell.length_b   1.000
_cell.length_c   1.000
_cell.angle_alpha   90.00
_cell.angle_beta   90.00
_cell.angle_gamma   90.00
#
_symmetry.space_group_name_H-M   'P 1'
#
loop_
_entity.id
_entity.type
_entity.pdbx_description
1 polymer ?
#
loop_
_entity_poly.entity_id
_entity_poly.type
_entity_poly.pdbx_seq_one_letter_code
_entity_poly.pdbx_strand_id
1 'polypeptide(L)'
;MVLGRLLHYAGDALLVSTVLAGIKRQTGLRPDIDRITEPTTKGLLEKYLGFGEFVFDSGVAAARASSLFQKDFADRTQPRVAA
;
A
#
# COMPACT_ATOMS: atom_id res chain seq x y z
N MET A 1 19.80 2.07 22.90
CA MET A 1 20.00 1.03 21.85
C MET A 1 18.80 0.09 21.63
N VAL A 2 17.60 0.41 22.13
CA VAL A 2 16.38 -0.42 21.90
C VAL A 2 15.35 0.32 21.03
N LEU A 3 15.16 1.63 21.27
CA LEU A 3 14.16 2.43 20.55
C LEU A 3 14.38 2.48 19.03
N GLY A 4 15.64 2.62 18.58
CA GLY A 4 15.96 2.62 17.14
C GLY A 4 15.65 1.30 16.44
N ARG A 5 15.83 0.16 17.11
CA ARG A 5 15.52 -1.17 16.55
C ARG A 5 14.01 -1.41 16.49
N LEU A 6 13.28 -0.97 17.52
CA LEU A 6 11.82 -1.06 17.53
C LEU A 6 11.20 -0.24 16.39
N LEU A 7 11.67 0.99 16.18
CA LEU A 7 11.23 1.83 15.07
C LEU A 7 11.56 1.20 13.71
N HIS A 8 12.73 0.57 13.58
CA HIS A 8 13.10 -0.13 12.35
C HIS A 8 12.15 -1.28 12.05
N TYR A 9 11.90 -2.17 13.01
CA TYR A 9 10.96 -3.28 12.82
C TYR A 9 9.51 -2.83 12.59
N ALA A 10 9.08 -1.76 13.23
CA ALA A 10 7.78 -1.16 12.96
C ALA A 10 7.72 -0.61 11.53
N GLY A 11 8.79 0.03 11.06
CA GLY A 11 8.93 0.49 9.68
C GLY A 11 8.90 -0.67 8.69
N ASP A 12 9.69 -1.72 8.92
CA ASP A 12 9.74 -2.91 8.06
C ASP A 12 8.36 -3.59 7.97
N ALA A 13 7.69 -3.75 9.11
CA ALA A 13 6.34 -4.30 9.15
C ALA A 13 5.37 -3.40 8.34
N LEU A 14 5.43 -2.08 8.50
CA LEU A 14 4.59 -1.16 7.72
C LEU A 14 4.86 -1.26 6.21
N LEU A 15 6.13 -1.39 5.82
CA LEU A 15 6.50 -1.55 4.41
C LEU A 15 5.96 -2.86 3.85
N VAL A 16 6.10 -3.96 4.59
CA VAL A 16 5.56 -5.27 4.18
C VAL A 16 4.04 -5.22 4.03
N SER A 17 3.30 -4.63 4.97
CA SER A 17 1.85 -4.52 4.84
C SER A 17 1.44 -3.63 3.66
N THR A 18 2.18 -2.54 3.40
CA THR A 18 1.95 -1.65 2.26
C THR A 18 2.19 -2.35 0.92
N VAL A 19 3.23 -3.19 0.82
CA VAL A 19 3.49 -3.99 -0.39
C VAL A 19 2.36 -5.00 -0.62
N LEU A 20 1.91 -5.69 0.43
CA LEU A 20 0.77 -6.62 0.33
C LEU A 20 -0.52 -5.90 -0.11
N ALA A 21 -0.76 -4.69 0.38
CA ALA A 21 -1.86 -3.85 -0.08
C ALA A 21 -1.76 -3.50 -1.56
N GLY A 22 -0.56 -3.18 -2.06
CA GLY A 22 -0.32 -2.96 -3.48
C GLY A 22 -0.65 -4.18 -4.34
N ILE A 23 -0.22 -5.38 -3.92
CA ILE A 23 -0.57 -6.65 -4.59
C ILE A 23 -2.09 -6.81 -4.65
N LYS A 24 -2.78 -6.62 -3.53
CA LYS A 24 -4.25 -6.66 -3.47
C LYS A 24 -4.90 -5.67 -4.42
N ARG A 25 -4.39 -4.44 -4.53
CA ARG A 25 -4.98 -3.40 -5.39
C ARG A 25 -4.76 -3.66 -6.88
N GLN A 26 -3.64 -4.28 -7.25
CA GLN A 26 -3.30 -4.56 -8.66
C GLN A 26 -3.85 -5.89 -9.17
N THR A 27 -3.94 -6.90 -8.30
CA THR A 27 -4.29 -8.28 -8.69
C THR A 27 -5.59 -8.78 -8.10
N GLY A 28 -6.11 -8.14 -7.05
CA GLY A 28 -7.23 -8.63 -6.25
C GLY A 28 -6.87 -9.75 -5.27
N LEU A 29 -5.61 -10.22 -5.26
CA LEU A 29 -5.15 -11.29 -4.36
C LEU A 29 -4.85 -10.72 -2.96
N ARG A 30 -5.33 -11.41 -1.93
CA ARG A 30 -5.09 -11.04 -0.53
C ARG A 30 -4.60 -12.25 0.28
N PRO A 31 -3.81 -12.05 1.34
CA PRO A 31 -3.49 -13.12 2.29
C PRO A 31 -4.76 -13.74 2.83
N ASP A 32 -4.80 -15.07 2.86
CA ASP A 32 -5.94 -15.83 3.38
C ASP A 32 -5.85 -15.92 4.91
N ILE A 33 -6.32 -14.85 5.56
CA ILE A 33 -6.39 -14.74 7.02
C ILE A 33 -7.56 -15.52 7.63
N ASP A 34 -8.50 -15.99 6.81
CA ASP A 34 -9.63 -16.79 7.29
C ASP A 34 -9.21 -18.20 7.71
N ARG A 35 -8.02 -18.65 7.29
CA ARG A 35 -7.38 -19.89 7.79
C ARG A 35 -6.92 -19.79 9.25
N ILE A 36 -6.87 -18.59 9.83
CA ILE A 36 -6.43 -18.38 11.20
C ILE A 36 -7.63 -18.54 12.14
N THR A 37 -7.65 -19.65 12.88
CA THR A 37 -8.74 -19.96 13.81
C THR A 37 -8.73 -19.09 15.07
N GLU A 38 -7.56 -18.57 15.46
CA GLU A 38 -7.42 -17.78 16.67
C GLU A 38 -7.85 -16.31 16.44
N PRO A 39 -8.88 -15.82 17.15
CA PRO A 39 -9.52 -14.54 16.86
C PRO A 39 -8.64 -13.32 17.13
N THR A 40 -7.75 -13.39 18.12
CA THR A 40 -6.87 -12.27 18.49
C THR A 40 -5.83 -12.01 17.40
N THR A 41 -5.19 -13.08 16.94
CA THR A 41 -4.20 -13.09 15.88
C THR A 41 -4.84 -12.66 14.58
N LYS A 42 -6.03 -13.20 14.25
CA LYS A 42 -6.82 -12.75 13.10
C LYS A 42 -7.06 -11.24 13.14
N GLY A 43 -7.58 -10.71 14.25
CA GLY A 43 -7.83 -9.28 14.40
C GLY A 43 -6.57 -8.41 14.34
N LEU A 44 -5.43 -8.93 14.81
CA LEU A 44 -4.14 -8.24 14.70
C LEU A 44 -3.66 -8.20 13.25
N LEU A 45 -3.76 -9.31 12.50
CA LEU A 45 -3.43 -9.35 11.09
C LEU A 45 -4.35 -8.46 10.26
N GLU A 46 -5.65 -8.43 10.54
CA GLU A 46 -6.61 -7.53 9.89
C GLU A 46 -6.20 -6.07 10.05
N LYS A 47 -5.85 -5.65 11.28
CA LYS A 47 -5.36 -4.30 11.54
C LYS A 47 -4.04 -4.02 10.83
N TYR A 48 -3.09 -4.94 10.92
CA TYR A 48 -1.78 -4.81 10.31
C TYR A 48 -1.85 -4.64 8.78
N LEU A 49 -2.63 -5.49 8.11
CA LEU A 49 -2.87 -5.39 6.67
C LEU A 49 -3.67 -4.12 6.33
N GLY A 50 -4.66 -3.76 7.15
CA GLY A 50 -5.44 -2.53 6.99
C GLY A 50 -4.60 -1.26 7.07
N PHE A 51 -3.59 -1.21 7.96
CA PHE A 51 -2.62 -0.10 7.99
C PHE A 51 -1.85 0.02 6.68
N GLY A 52 -1.43 -1.11 6.09
CA GLY A 52 -0.77 -1.13 4.79
C GLY A 52 -1.66 -0.60 3.67
N GLU A 53 -2.95 -0.96 3.66
CA GLU A 53 -3.93 -0.45 2.70
C GLU A 53 -4.12 1.07 2.84
N PHE A 54 -4.26 1.56 4.07
CA PHE A 54 -4.35 2.99 4.33
C PHE A 54 -3.13 3.78 3.83
N VAL A 55 -1.92 3.29 4.13
CA VAL A 55 -0.67 3.95 3.69
C VAL A 55 -0.54 3.92 2.17
N PHE A 56 -0.84 2.78 1.54
CA PHE A 56 -0.81 2.64 0.09
C PHE A 56 -1.78 3.61 -0.58
N ASP A 57 -3.05 3.63 -0.16
CA ASP A 57 -4.08 4.49 -0.74
C ASP A 57 -3.77 5.98 -0.53
N SER A 58 -3.28 6.35 0.65
CA SER A 58 -2.84 7.72 0.96
C SER A 58 -1.66 8.14 0.08
N GLY A 59 -0.68 7.24 -0.11
CA GLY A 59 0.47 7.49 -0.98
C GLY A 59 0.06 7.68 -2.44
N VAL A 60 -0.87 6.86 -2.93
CA VAL A 60 -1.41 7.02 -4.28
C VAL A 60 -2.20 8.33 -4.42
N ALA A 61 -3.00 8.71 -3.41
CA ALA A 61 -3.72 9.97 -3.41
C ALA A 61 -2.75 11.17 -3.43
N ALA A 62 -1.70 11.13 -2.62
CA ALA A 62 -0.65 12.15 -2.60
C ALA A 62 0.08 12.24 -3.96
N ALA A 63 0.45 11.09 -4.55
CA ALA A 63 1.08 11.05 -5.87
C ALA A 63 0.18 11.68 -6.94
N ARG A 64 -1.12 11.35 -6.93
CA ARG A 64 -2.11 11.94 -7.87
C ARG A 64 -2.30 13.44 -7.69
N ALA A 65 -2.20 13.95 -6.47
CA ALA A 65 -2.37 15.37 -6.17
C ALA A 65 -1.11 16.19 -6.45
N SER A 66 0.05 15.54 -6.56
CA SER A 66 1.33 16.21 -6.75
C SER A 66 1.70 16.37 -8.23
N SER A 67 2.41 17.46 -8.56
CA SER A 67 2.97 17.71 -9.90
C SER A 67 4.17 16.83 -10.24
N LEU A 68 4.69 16.07 -9.27
CA LEU A 68 5.86 15.20 -9.44
C LEU A 68 5.55 13.91 -10.21
N PHE A 69 4.27 13.52 -10.28
CA PHE A 69 3.85 12.27 -10.93
C PHE A 69 3.00 12.58 -12.15
N GLN A 70 3.32 11.92 -13.26
CA GLN A 70 2.56 11.99 -14.51
C GLN A 70 1.87 10.67 -14.79
N LYS A 71 0.73 10.72 -15.49
CA LYS A 71 0.00 9.52 -15.93
C LYS A 71 0.55 9.07 -17.29
N ASP A 72 1.40 8.04 -17.29
CA ASP A 72 2.01 7.49 -18.51
C ASP A 72 0.97 7.05 -19.57
N PHE A 73 -0.18 6.51 -19.12
CA PHE A 73 -1.19 5.96 -20.03
C PHE A 73 -2.11 7.01 -20.68
N ALA A 74 -2.21 8.22 -20.13
CA ALA A 74 -3.10 9.26 -20.66
C ALA A 74 -2.44 10.13 -21.74
N ASP A 75 -1.10 10.12 -21.82
CA ASP A 75 -0.32 10.96 -22.72
C ASP A 75 -0.20 10.35 -24.13
N ARG A 76 -0.29 9.02 -24.27
CA ARG A 76 -0.15 8.35 -25.57
C ARG A 76 -1.37 8.44 -26.49
N THR A 77 -2.53 8.87 -25.98
CA THR A 77 -3.79 8.96 -26.75
C THR A 77 -4.23 10.39 -27.03
N GLN A 78 -3.51 11.40 -26.54
CA GLN A 78 -3.80 12.78 -26.91
C GLN A 78 -3.07 13.11 -28.22
N PRO A 79 -3.76 13.37 -29.34
CA PRO A 79 -3.09 13.92 -30.50
C PRO A 79 -2.53 15.27 -30.07
N ARG A 80 -1.21 15.42 -30.14
CA ARG A 80 -0.53 16.69 -29.85
C ARG A 80 -1.10 17.71 -30.82
N VAL A 81 -2.08 18.49 -30.37
CA VAL A 81 -2.65 19.58 -31.17
C VAL A 81 -1.53 20.61 -31.27
N ALA A 82 -0.76 20.52 -32.34
CA ALA A 82 0.23 21.50 -32.70
C ALA A 82 -0.53 22.79 -33.07
N ALA A 83 -0.33 23.83 -32.27
CA ALA A 83 -0.67 25.19 -32.60
C ALA A 83 0.64 25.98 -32.71
#